data_AF-A0A932AU85-F1
#
_entry.id   AF-A0A932AU85-F1
#
_cell.length_a   1.000
_cell.length_b   1.000
_cell.length_c   1.000
_cell.angle_alpha   90.00
_cell.angle_beta   90.00
_cell.angle_gamma   90.00
#
_symmetry.space_group_name_H-M   'P 1'
#
loop_
_entity.id
_entity.type
_entity.pdbx_description
1 polymer ?
#
loop_
_entity_poly.entity_id
_entity_poly.type
_entity_poly.pdbx_seq_one_letter_code
_entity_poly.pdbx_strand_id
1 'polypeptide(L)'
;MTDSARLSATTGAPSGPPGPSPCAGLAGSAPLAETARRLGRHAWLELRLFEVVGGWVGAERDPAAKVAYSRWSAHHAWHGELLRGLLPTVAELPAGELVAPAGREVAELADALQAMDDPDHTVERLAACARVVLPRLVSAARAHLGRTSEIADQPVRRVLRLLLGDEEPDWHEAEALLQRVMVRDGDTGRAADAQRRLEALAAAGPLDGGGRPGATATAAPTAATPRGPARAEDDPRS
;
A
#
# COMPACT_ATOMS: atom_id res chain seq x y z
N MET A 1 17.77 32.11 73.02
CA MET A 1 16.66 31.27 73.51
C MET A 1 15.48 31.59 72.64
N THR A 2 15.04 30.79 71.68
CA THR A 2 14.95 29.32 71.54
C THR A 2 14.85 29.04 70.03
N ASP A 3 15.82 28.33 69.46
CA ASP A 3 15.77 26.90 69.11
C ASP A 3 15.02 26.63 67.79
N SER A 4 15.78 26.56 66.69
CA SER A 4 15.35 26.07 65.38
C SER A 4 15.78 24.61 65.23
N ALA A 5 14.86 23.71 65.54
CA ALA A 5 15.03 22.27 65.36
C ALA A 5 14.99 21.92 63.86
N ARG A 6 16.08 21.33 63.38
CA ARG A 6 16.14 20.60 62.11
C ARG A 6 15.34 19.31 62.25
N LEU A 7 14.30 19.12 61.43
CA LEU A 7 13.67 17.83 61.21
C LEU A 7 14.14 17.28 59.86
N SER A 8 15.06 16.33 59.94
CA SER A 8 15.37 15.38 58.87
C SER A 8 14.14 14.51 58.63
N ALA A 9 13.60 14.51 57.41
CA ALA A 9 12.67 13.50 56.94
C ALA A 9 13.37 12.67 55.86
N THR A 10 13.87 11.51 56.28
CA THR A 10 14.21 10.39 55.41
C THR A 10 12.91 9.85 54.82
N THR A 11 12.70 10.04 53.52
CA THR A 11 11.68 9.28 52.77
C THR A 11 12.41 8.31 51.86
N GLY A 12 12.60 7.09 52.35
CA GLY A 12 12.96 5.95 51.51
C GLY A 12 11.80 5.65 50.58
N ALA A 13 12.00 5.82 49.27
CA ALA A 13 11.05 5.34 48.28
C ALA A 13 11.06 3.80 48.30
N PRO A 14 9.90 3.12 48.33
CA PRO A 14 9.85 1.67 48.18
C PRO A 14 10.28 1.30 46.76
N SER A 15 11.45 0.67 46.65
CA SER A 15 11.97 0.05 45.42
C SER A 15 11.16 -1.22 45.12
N GLY A 16 9.93 -1.05 44.66
CA GLY A 16 9.19 -2.11 43.97
C GLY A 16 9.76 -2.34 42.57
N PRO A 17 9.65 -3.55 41.99
CA PRO A 17 10.04 -3.79 40.62
C PRO A 17 9.29 -2.82 39.70
N PRO A 18 9.94 -2.24 38.67
CA PRO A 18 9.24 -1.40 37.72
C PRO A 18 8.07 -2.19 37.12
N GLY A 19 6.85 -1.67 37.28
CA GLY A 19 5.69 -2.21 36.58
C GLY A 19 5.97 -2.21 35.07
N PRO A 20 5.32 -3.10 34.30
CA PRO A 20 5.51 -3.14 32.85
C PRO A 20 5.31 -1.74 32.27
N SER A 21 6.28 -1.25 31.51
CA SER A 21 6.20 0.06 30.90
C SER A 21 4.91 0.17 30.07
N PRO A 22 4.16 1.29 30.13
CA PRO A 22 2.91 1.46 29.37
C PRO A 22 3.11 1.35 27.84
N CYS A 23 4.36 1.36 27.38
CA CYS A 23 4.76 1.16 25.99
C CYS A 23 4.95 -0.31 25.57
N ALA A 24 4.79 -1.28 26.49
CA ALA A 24 4.93 -2.71 26.19
C ALA A 24 3.88 -3.24 25.18
N GLY A 25 2.87 -2.42 24.83
CA GLY A 25 1.87 -2.69 23.80
C GLY A 25 2.14 -2.08 22.42
N LEU A 26 3.28 -1.40 22.20
CA LEU A 26 3.63 -0.79 20.90
C LEU A 26 4.23 -1.78 19.88
N ALA A 27 4.17 -3.08 20.16
CA ALA A 27 4.59 -4.13 19.25
C ALA A 27 3.62 -4.19 18.04
N GLY A 28 3.85 -3.31 17.06
CA GLY A 28 3.05 -3.23 15.84
C GLY A 28 3.20 -1.93 15.04
N SER A 29 3.75 -0.85 15.60
CA SER A 29 3.90 0.40 14.83
C SER A 29 5.06 0.28 13.85
N ALA A 30 4.76 0.14 12.56
CA ALA A 30 5.75 0.39 11.52
C ALA A 30 6.32 1.82 11.71
N PRO A 31 7.60 2.08 11.35
CA PRO A 31 8.12 3.44 11.35
C PRO A 31 7.19 4.37 10.57
N LEU A 32 6.98 5.61 11.04
CA LEU A 32 6.07 6.57 10.39
C LEU A 32 6.30 6.69 8.88
N ALA A 33 7.56 6.70 8.44
CA ALA A 33 7.94 6.75 7.03
C ALA A 33 7.46 5.52 6.23
N GLU A 34 7.40 4.34 6.84
CA GLU A 34 6.89 3.14 6.20
C GLU A 34 5.37 3.17 6.06
N THR A 35 4.66 3.64 7.10
CA THR A 35 3.21 3.88 7.03
C THR A 35 2.88 4.91 5.96
N ALA A 36 3.64 6.01 5.90
CA ALA A 36 3.46 7.07 4.91
C ALA A 36 3.70 6.57 3.47
N ARG A 37 4.76 5.80 3.22
CA ARG A 37 5.00 5.16 1.91
C ARG A 37 3.87 4.21 1.51
N ARG A 38 3.36 3.42 2.46
CA ARG A 38 2.26 2.48 2.20
C ARG A 38 0.97 3.22 1.83
N LEU A 39 0.64 4.28 2.56
CA LEU A 39 -0.49 5.16 2.23
C LEU A 39 -0.31 5.82 0.86
N GLY A 40 0.89 6.31 0.56
CA GLY A 40 1.20 6.95 -0.71
C GLY A 40 1.07 6.00 -1.90
N ARG A 41 1.55 4.76 -1.77
CA ARG A 41 1.37 3.71 -2.80
C ARG A 41 -0.10 3.36 -3.04
N HIS A 42 -0.87 3.25 -1.97
CA HIS A 42 -2.31 3.00 -2.07
C HIS A 42 -3.01 4.18 -2.76
N ALA A 43 -2.68 5.42 -2.36
CA ALA A 43 -3.22 6.62 -2.99
C ALA A 43 -2.87 6.71 -4.47
N TRP A 44 -1.63 6.37 -4.84
CA TRP A 44 -1.21 6.35 -6.24
C TRP A 44 -2.04 5.37 -7.06
N LEU A 45 -2.28 4.17 -6.51
CA LEU A 45 -3.05 3.13 -7.19
C LEU A 45 -4.51 3.53 -7.37
N GLU A 46 -5.16 4.06 -6.34
CA GLU A 46 -6.54 4.55 -6.41
C GLU A 46 -6.68 5.66 -7.46
N LEU A 47 -5.78 6.64 -7.47
CA LEU A 47 -5.81 7.72 -8.47
C LEU A 47 -5.57 7.20 -9.89
N ARG A 48 -4.70 6.20 -10.06
CA ARG A 48 -4.50 5.56 -11.37
C ARG A 48 -5.71 4.75 -11.82
N LEU A 49 -6.38 4.06 -10.91
CA LEU A 49 -7.61 3.33 -11.23
C LEU A 49 -8.77 4.26 -11.55
N PHE A 50 -8.86 5.41 -10.90
CA PHE A 50 -9.78 6.47 -11.31
C PHE A 50 -9.61 6.83 -12.79
N GLU A 51 -8.37 7.11 -13.22
CA GLU A 51 -8.05 7.51 -14.59
C GLU A 51 -8.31 6.38 -15.60
N VAL A 52 -7.88 5.15 -15.27
CA VAL A 52 -8.05 3.97 -16.12
C VAL A 52 -9.53 3.62 -16.28
N VAL A 53 -10.24 3.40 -15.17
CA VAL A 53 -11.64 2.95 -15.19
C VAL A 53 -12.54 4.06 -15.74
N GLY A 54 -12.25 5.32 -15.42
CA GLY A 54 -12.95 6.48 -15.96
C GLY A 54 -12.75 6.61 -17.48
N GLY A 55 -11.54 6.30 -17.98
CA GLY A 55 -11.23 6.30 -19.41
C GLY A 55 -12.05 5.28 -20.21
N TRP A 56 -12.32 4.11 -19.63
CA TRP A 56 -13.11 3.06 -20.30
C TRP A 56 -14.56 3.43 -20.54
N VAL A 57 -15.14 4.34 -19.75
CA VAL A 57 -16.56 4.76 -19.85
C VAL A 57 -16.89 5.29 -21.26
N GLY A 58 -15.94 5.97 -21.90
CA GLY A 58 -16.11 6.50 -23.25
C GLY A 58 -16.29 5.41 -24.31
N ALA A 59 -15.50 4.33 -24.22
CA ALA A 59 -15.48 3.25 -25.19
C ALA A 59 -16.46 2.10 -24.87
N GLU A 60 -16.96 2.00 -23.63
CA GLU A 60 -17.82 0.91 -23.20
C GLU A 60 -19.18 0.88 -23.93
N ARG A 61 -19.52 -0.31 -24.46
CA ARG A 61 -20.74 -0.59 -25.23
C ARG A 61 -21.82 -1.27 -24.39
N ASP A 62 -21.45 -2.05 -23.38
CA ASP A 62 -22.41 -2.66 -22.46
C ASP A 62 -22.95 -1.60 -21.48
N PRO A 63 -24.26 -1.28 -21.51
CA PRO A 63 -24.79 -0.19 -20.69
C PRO A 63 -24.63 -0.41 -19.19
N ALA A 64 -24.72 -1.66 -18.73
CA ALA A 64 -24.60 -1.97 -17.31
C ALA A 64 -23.16 -1.84 -16.84
N ALA A 65 -22.20 -2.35 -17.62
CA ALA A 65 -20.78 -2.14 -17.34
C ALA A 65 -20.41 -0.65 -17.37
N LYS A 66 -20.95 0.13 -18.31
CA LYS A 66 -20.69 1.57 -18.42
C LYS A 66 -21.09 2.34 -17.16
N VAL A 67 -22.27 2.09 -16.61
CA VAL A 67 -22.74 2.71 -15.36
C VAL A 67 -21.86 2.28 -14.18
N ALA A 68 -21.50 0.99 -14.12
CA ALA A 68 -20.65 0.47 -13.07
C ALA A 68 -19.25 1.11 -13.09
N TYR A 69 -18.58 1.18 -14.25
CA TYR A 69 -17.29 1.86 -14.39
C TYR A 69 -17.34 3.33 -13.98
N SER A 70 -18.40 4.06 -14.36
CA SER A 70 -18.55 5.45 -13.92
C SER A 70 -18.62 5.57 -12.40
N ARG A 71 -19.29 4.63 -11.72
CA ARG A 71 -19.39 4.63 -10.26
C ARG A 71 -18.06 4.23 -9.61
N TRP A 72 -17.46 3.12 -10.05
CA TRP A 72 -16.19 2.63 -9.51
C TRP A 72 -15.07 3.66 -9.67
N SER A 73 -15.00 4.33 -10.82
CA SER A 73 -14.07 5.44 -11.06
C SER A 73 -14.27 6.57 -10.03
N ALA A 74 -15.52 6.95 -9.72
CA ALA A 74 -15.80 7.95 -8.70
C ALA A 74 -15.39 7.51 -7.28
N HIS A 75 -15.58 6.23 -6.93
CA HIS A 75 -15.07 5.67 -5.67
C HIS A 75 -13.55 5.80 -5.60
N HIS A 76 -12.84 5.35 -6.64
CA HIS A 76 -11.37 5.44 -6.72
C HIS A 76 -10.84 6.87 -6.58
N ALA A 77 -11.51 7.86 -7.19
CA ALA A 77 -11.14 9.27 -7.03
C ALA A 77 -11.24 9.70 -5.57
N TRP A 78 -12.37 9.41 -4.93
CA TRP A 78 -12.62 9.78 -3.54
C TRP A 78 -11.67 9.05 -2.58
N HIS A 79 -11.41 7.76 -2.79
CA HIS A 79 -10.45 6.98 -2.02
C HIS A 79 -9.04 7.57 -2.12
N GLY A 80 -8.61 7.94 -3.33
CA GLY A 80 -7.33 8.61 -3.57
C GLY A 80 -7.20 9.92 -2.80
N GLU A 81 -8.26 10.73 -2.74
CA GLU A 81 -8.31 11.97 -1.95
C GLU A 81 -8.20 11.71 -0.44
N LEU A 82 -8.97 10.75 0.08
CA LEU A 82 -8.94 10.37 1.49
C LEU A 82 -7.54 9.91 1.91
N LEU A 83 -6.91 9.04 1.13
CA LEU A 83 -5.58 8.49 1.43
C LEU A 83 -4.50 9.57 1.35
N ARG A 84 -4.57 10.46 0.36
CA ARG A 84 -3.68 11.62 0.28
C ARG A 84 -3.83 12.54 1.48
N GLY A 85 -5.05 12.75 1.96
CA GLY A 85 -5.33 13.56 3.14
C GLY A 85 -4.70 13.03 4.44
N LEU A 86 -4.33 11.74 4.47
CA LEU A 86 -3.65 11.10 5.59
C LEU A 86 -2.11 11.19 5.50
N LEU A 87 -1.56 11.62 4.38
CA LEU A 87 -0.10 11.70 4.23
C LEU A 87 0.47 12.78 5.15
N PRO A 88 1.56 12.48 5.87
CA PRO A 88 2.16 13.43 6.79
C PRO A 88 2.71 14.63 6.00
N THR A 89 2.42 15.83 6.48
CA THR A 89 3.01 17.06 5.93
C THR A 89 4.32 17.34 6.67
N VAL A 90 5.37 16.62 6.30
CA VAL A 90 6.71 16.76 6.91
C VAL A 90 7.66 17.31 5.86
N ALA A 91 8.46 18.32 6.22
CA ALA A 91 9.29 19.07 5.27
C ALA A 91 10.32 18.19 4.56
N GLU A 92 10.81 17.14 5.24
CA GLU A 92 11.81 16.20 4.71
C GLU A 92 11.23 15.11 3.78
N LEU A 93 9.90 14.99 3.67
CA LEU A 93 9.22 13.99 2.84
C LEU A 93 7.97 14.61 2.18
N PRO A 94 8.12 15.32 1.06
CA PRO A 94 6.98 15.93 0.40
C PRO A 94 6.00 14.85 -0.08
N ALA A 95 4.70 15.07 0.16
CA ALA A 95 3.66 14.09 -0.13
C ALA A 95 3.67 13.59 -1.59
N GLY A 96 4.08 14.44 -2.55
CA GLY A 96 4.22 14.08 -3.96
C GLY A 96 5.25 12.98 -4.24
N GLU A 97 6.30 12.86 -3.42
CA GLU A 97 7.30 11.79 -3.55
C GLU A 97 6.83 10.47 -2.94
N LEU A 98 5.83 10.51 -2.04
CA LEU A 98 5.24 9.32 -1.43
C LEU A 98 4.15 8.69 -2.31
N VAL A 99 3.44 9.50 -3.11
CA VAL A 99 2.41 9.03 -4.05
C VAL A 99 3.09 8.51 -5.32
N ALA A 100 3.60 7.29 -5.23
CA ALA A 100 4.34 6.61 -6.28
C ALA A 100 3.91 5.13 -6.35
N PRO A 101 4.09 4.45 -7.50
CA PRO A 101 3.74 3.03 -7.61
C PRO A 101 4.55 2.19 -6.62
N ALA A 102 3.95 1.09 -6.16
CA ALA A 102 4.59 0.14 -5.25
C ALA A 102 5.78 -0.63 -5.87
N GLY A 103 5.98 -0.50 -7.18
CA GLY A 103 7.05 -1.12 -7.95
C GLY A 103 6.81 -0.92 -9.44
N ARG A 104 7.78 -1.35 -10.26
CA ARG A 104 7.67 -1.28 -11.72
C ARG A 104 6.49 -2.10 -12.23
N GLU A 105 6.23 -3.24 -11.62
CA GLU A 105 5.23 -4.21 -12.04
C GLU A 105 3.80 -3.72 -11.77
N VAL A 106 3.62 -2.93 -10.70
CA VAL A 106 2.35 -2.26 -10.42
C VAL A 106 2.09 -1.13 -11.43
N ALA A 107 3.13 -0.43 -11.86
CA ALA A 107 3.02 0.55 -12.94
C ALA A 107 2.70 -0.14 -14.29
N GLU A 108 3.39 -1.22 -14.63
CA GLU A 108 3.13 -2.01 -15.84
C GLU A 108 1.73 -2.63 -15.83
N LEU A 109 1.21 -3.05 -14.67
CA LEU A 109 -0.18 -3.47 -14.53
C LEU A 109 -1.15 -2.32 -14.85
N ALA A 110 -0.92 -1.13 -14.29
CA ALA A 110 -1.76 0.04 -14.57
C ALA A 110 -1.73 0.46 -16.04
N ASP A 111 -0.56 0.38 -16.69
CA ASP A 111 -0.40 0.63 -18.12
C ASP A 111 -1.11 -0.42 -18.97
N ALA A 112 -1.02 -1.70 -18.59
CA ALA A 112 -1.73 -2.79 -19.26
C ALA A 112 -3.25 -2.63 -19.17
N LEU A 113 -3.78 -2.16 -18.04
CA LEU A 113 -5.20 -1.84 -17.88
C LEU A 113 -5.60 -0.63 -18.73
N GLN A 114 -4.77 0.42 -18.75
CA GLN A 114 -5.01 1.61 -19.58
C GLN A 114 -5.12 1.26 -21.06
N ALA A 115 -4.31 0.31 -21.54
CA ALA A 115 -4.29 -0.15 -22.93
C ALA A 115 -5.54 -0.97 -23.33
N MET A 116 -6.48 -1.22 -22.42
CA MET A 116 -7.73 -1.95 -22.70
C MET A 116 -8.83 -1.00 -23.19
N ASP A 117 -8.52 -0.14 -24.16
CA ASP A 117 -9.37 0.96 -24.63
C ASP A 117 -10.26 0.60 -25.84
N ASP A 118 -10.05 -0.56 -26.46
CA ASP A 118 -10.90 -1.04 -27.56
C ASP A 118 -12.37 -1.21 -27.09
N PRO A 119 -13.37 -0.66 -27.81
CA PRO A 119 -14.78 -0.79 -27.48
C PRO A 119 -15.29 -2.23 -27.29
N ASP A 120 -14.64 -3.22 -27.88
CA ASP A 120 -15.04 -4.63 -27.80
C ASP A 120 -14.40 -5.36 -26.60
N HIS A 121 -13.57 -4.69 -25.78
CA HIS A 121 -12.89 -5.26 -24.60
C HIS A 121 -13.74 -5.35 -23.31
N THR A 122 -15.08 -5.30 -23.39
CA THR A 122 -15.95 -5.36 -22.20
C THR A 122 -15.64 -6.59 -21.32
N VAL A 123 -15.46 -7.77 -21.93
CA VAL A 123 -15.19 -9.03 -21.21
C VAL A 123 -13.85 -8.96 -20.49
N GLU A 124 -12.81 -8.48 -21.17
CA GLU A 124 -11.47 -8.38 -20.61
C GLU A 124 -11.43 -7.35 -19.48
N ARG A 125 -12.06 -6.18 -19.66
CA ARG A 125 -12.11 -5.13 -18.62
C ARG A 125 -12.84 -5.60 -17.37
N LEU A 126 -13.98 -6.28 -17.54
CA LEU A 126 -14.70 -6.89 -16.42
C LEU A 126 -13.88 -8.00 -15.73
N ALA A 127 -13.18 -8.85 -16.50
CA ALA A 127 -12.29 -9.86 -15.95
C ALA A 127 -11.12 -9.25 -15.17
N ALA A 128 -10.55 -8.16 -15.67
CA ALA A 128 -9.50 -7.40 -15.00
C ALA A 128 -9.95 -6.88 -13.63
N CYS A 129 -11.12 -6.22 -13.58
CA CYS A 129 -11.70 -5.72 -12.32
C CYS A 129 -12.05 -6.87 -11.37
N ALA A 130 -12.86 -7.82 -11.83
CA ALA A 130 -13.48 -8.84 -10.98
C ALA A 130 -12.49 -9.89 -10.46
N ARG A 131 -11.43 -10.20 -11.21
CA ARG A 131 -10.56 -11.34 -10.90
C ARG A 131 -9.13 -10.95 -10.55
N VAL A 132 -8.71 -9.72 -10.88
CA VAL A 132 -7.33 -9.28 -10.63
C VAL A 132 -7.28 -8.08 -9.70
N VAL A 133 -7.88 -6.95 -10.09
CA VAL A 133 -7.67 -5.66 -9.42
C VAL A 133 -8.43 -5.56 -8.10
N LEU A 134 -9.77 -5.62 -8.13
CA LEU A 134 -10.61 -5.45 -6.94
C LEU A 134 -10.32 -6.49 -5.83
N PRO A 135 -10.20 -7.80 -6.11
CA PRO A 135 -9.86 -8.77 -5.05
C PRO A 135 -8.49 -8.49 -4.41
N ARG A 136 -7.53 -7.95 -5.17
CA ARG A 136 -6.21 -7.58 -4.66
C ARG A 136 -6.24 -6.28 -3.86
N LEU A 137 -7.05 -5.29 -4.24
CA LEU A 137 -7.28 -4.08 -3.44
C LEU A 137 -7.88 -4.44 -2.08
N VAL A 138 -8.97 -5.21 -2.08
CA VAL A 138 -9.62 -5.70 -0.85
C VAL A 138 -8.63 -6.45 0.03
N SER A 139 -7.82 -7.33 -0.57
CA SER A 139 -6.77 -8.06 0.16
C SER A 139 -5.70 -7.13 0.73
N ALA A 140 -5.25 -6.13 -0.03
CA ALA A 140 -4.25 -5.16 0.40
C ALA A 140 -4.79 -4.24 1.52
N ALA A 141 -6.01 -3.74 1.39
CA ALA A 141 -6.69 -2.92 2.39
C ALA A 141 -6.92 -3.69 3.70
N ARG A 142 -7.38 -4.95 3.64
CA ARG A 142 -7.51 -5.82 4.82
C ARG A 142 -6.15 -6.11 5.48
N ALA A 143 -5.12 -6.41 4.68
CA ALA A 143 -3.78 -6.64 5.18
C ALA A 143 -3.20 -5.38 5.84
N HIS A 144 -3.44 -4.20 5.27
CA HIS A 144 -3.06 -2.93 5.87
C HIS A 144 -3.81 -2.70 7.19
N LEU A 145 -5.13 -2.90 7.21
CA LEU A 145 -5.94 -2.75 8.41
C LEU A 145 -5.45 -3.66 9.54
N GLY A 146 -5.06 -4.90 9.24
CA GLY A 146 -4.49 -5.83 10.22
C GLY A 146 -3.12 -5.42 10.79
N ARG A 147 -2.40 -4.50 10.13
CA ARG A 147 -1.10 -3.97 10.58
C ARG A 147 -1.21 -2.65 11.35
N THR A 148 -2.39 -2.03 11.39
CA THR A 148 -2.60 -0.73 12.05
C THR A 148 -2.89 -0.89 13.55
N SER A 149 -2.36 0.02 14.36
CA SER A 149 -2.68 0.13 15.78
C SER A 149 -4.09 0.65 16.00
N GLU A 150 -4.85 -0.01 16.88
CA GLU A 150 -6.19 0.46 17.25
C GLU A 150 -6.19 1.78 18.02
N ILE A 151 -5.05 2.20 18.55
CA ILE A 151 -4.96 3.44 19.33
C ILE A 151 -4.35 4.54 18.47
N ALA A 152 -3.20 4.27 17.85
CA ALA A 152 -2.44 5.31 17.14
C ALA A 152 -2.95 5.58 15.71
N ASP A 153 -3.52 4.57 15.03
CA ASP A 153 -3.81 4.64 13.60
C ASP A 153 -5.32 4.73 13.31
N GLN A 154 -6.13 5.24 14.25
CA GLN A 154 -7.59 5.36 14.09
C GLN A 154 -8.03 6.09 12.80
N PRO A 155 -7.41 7.21 12.39
CA PRO A 155 -7.74 7.87 11.12
C PRO A 155 -7.50 6.96 9.91
N VAL A 156 -6.38 6.23 9.88
CA VAL A 156 -6.06 5.26 8.82
C VAL A 156 -7.06 4.11 8.82
N ARG A 157 -7.37 3.55 9.99
CA ARG A 157 -8.37 2.48 10.16
C ARG A 157 -9.75 2.91 9.66
N ARG A 158 -10.14 4.16 9.93
CA ARG A 158 -11.42 4.72 9.48
C ARG A 158 -11.51 4.79 7.96
N VAL A 159 -10.45 5.26 7.30
CA VAL A 159 -10.38 5.34 5.82
C VAL A 159 -10.33 3.96 5.19
N LEU A 160 -9.49 3.04 5.67
CA LEU A 160 -9.42 1.68 5.13
C LEU A 160 -10.78 0.94 5.19
N ARG A 161 -11.58 1.20 6.23
CA ARG A 161 -12.94 0.66 6.32
C ARG A 161 -13.94 1.30 5.34
N LEU A 162 -13.73 2.56 4.94
CA LEU A 162 -14.54 3.18 3.88
C LEU A 162 -14.24 2.53 2.55
N LEU A 163 -12.95 2.41 2.21
CA LEU A 163 -12.49 1.74 1.00
C LEU A 163 -13.10 0.34 0.88
N LEU A 164 -12.94 -0.49 1.92
CA LEU A 164 -13.52 -1.83 1.96
C LEU A 164 -15.05 -1.83 1.85
N GLY A 165 -15.71 -0.80 2.37
CA GLY A 165 -17.16 -0.65 2.29
C GLY A 165 -17.68 -0.47 0.85
N ASP A 166 -16.85 0.08 -0.03
CA ASP A 166 -17.17 0.29 -1.46
C ASP A 166 -16.58 -0.81 -2.34
N GLU A 167 -15.30 -1.17 -2.13
CA GLU A 167 -14.56 -2.14 -2.95
C GLU A 167 -15.16 -3.56 -2.89
N GLU A 168 -15.67 -3.99 -1.73
CA GLU A 168 -16.26 -5.33 -1.59
C GLU A 168 -17.57 -5.47 -2.40
N PRO A 169 -18.55 -4.55 -2.27
CA PRO A 169 -19.70 -4.53 -3.17
C PRO A 169 -19.33 -4.40 -4.65
N ASP A 170 -18.38 -3.52 -4.99
CA ASP A 170 -17.95 -3.31 -6.37
C ASP A 170 -17.32 -4.58 -6.96
N TRP A 171 -16.54 -5.32 -6.17
CA TRP A 171 -15.99 -6.60 -6.57
C TRP A 171 -17.10 -7.63 -6.88
N HIS A 172 -18.07 -7.77 -5.99
CA HIS A 172 -19.18 -8.69 -6.21
C HIS A 172 -20.02 -8.31 -7.43
N GLU A 173 -20.23 -7.02 -7.65
CA GLU A 173 -20.93 -6.54 -8.85
C GLU A 173 -20.12 -6.79 -10.13
N ALA A 174 -18.81 -6.56 -10.12
CA ALA A 174 -17.93 -6.80 -11.25
C ALA A 174 -17.97 -8.27 -11.68
N GLU A 175 -17.90 -9.22 -10.72
CA GLU A 175 -18.03 -10.64 -11.04
C GLU A 175 -19.43 -10.97 -11.56
N ALA A 176 -20.49 -10.40 -10.98
CA ALA A 176 -21.85 -10.61 -11.48
C ALA A 176 -22.05 -10.08 -12.91
N LEU A 177 -21.50 -8.91 -13.23
CA LEU A 177 -21.49 -8.34 -14.59
C LEU A 177 -20.73 -9.24 -15.56
N LEU A 178 -19.53 -9.69 -15.17
CA LEU A 178 -18.70 -10.58 -15.98
C LEU A 178 -19.45 -11.86 -16.33
N GLN A 179 -20.07 -12.50 -15.34
CA GLN A 179 -20.85 -13.73 -15.55
C GLN A 179 -22.03 -13.49 -16.50
N ARG A 180 -22.73 -12.37 -16.38
CA ARG A 180 -23.83 -12.01 -17.31
C ARG A 180 -23.35 -11.88 -18.75
N VAL A 181 -22.26 -11.15 -18.97
CA VAL A 181 -21.68 -10.94 -20.31
C VAL A 181 -21.16 -12.26 -20.87
N MET A 182 -20.45 -13.07 -20.07
CA MET A 182 -19.95 -14.37 -20.49
C MET A 182 -21.07 -15.36 -20.88
N VAL A 183 -22.20 -15.36 -20.17
CA VAL A 183 -23.37 -16.19 -20.52
C VAL A 183 -24.02 -15.73 -21.82
N ARG A 184 -24.09 -14.41 -22.05
CA ARG A 184 -24.68 -13.83 -23.27
C ARG A 184 -23.82 -14.10 -24.51
N ASP A 185 -22.51 -13.91 -24.38
CA ASP A 185 -21.60 -13.84 -25.53
C ASP A 185 -20.77 -15.13 -25.72
N GLY A 186 -20.70 -16.01 -24.72
CA GLY A 186 -19.96 -17.29 -24.77
C GLY A 186 -18.44 -17.18 -24.58
N ASP A 187 -17.93 -15.97 -24.33
CA ASP A 187 -16.51 -15.60 -24.40
C ASP A 187 -15.69 -15.94 -23.13
N THR A 188 -15.75 -17.20 -22.69
CA THR A 188 -14.99 -17.67 -21.51
C THR A 188 -13.47 -17.62 -21.70
N GLY A 189 -12.98 -17.85 -22.92
CA GLY A 189 -11.55 -17.82 -23.27
C GLY A 189 -10.94 -16.43 -23.08
N ARG A 190 -11.61 -15.37 -23.57
CA ARG A 190 -11.13 -13.99 -23.47
C ARG A 190 -10.97 -13.54 -22.03
N ALA A 191 -11.96 -13.85 -21.18
CA ALA A 191 -11.90 -13.56 -19.75
C ALA A 191 -10.69 -14.26 -19.08
N ALA A 192 -10.49 -15.55 -19.39
CA ALA A 192 -9.38 -16.32 -18.85
C ALA A 192 -8.02 -15.81 -19.34
N ASP A 193 -7.92 -15.41 -20.61
CA ASP A 193 -6.68 -14.92 -21.22
C ASP A 193 -6.27 -13.55 -20.64
N ALA A 194 -7.24 -12.65 -20.48
CA ALA A 194 -7.03 -11.36 -19.83
C ALA A 194 -6.57 -11.55 -18.38
N GLN A 195 -7.25 -12.41 -17.60
CA GLN A 195 -6.87 -12.71 -16.23
C GLN A 195 -5.43 -13.24 -16.17
N ARG A 196 -5.07 -14.26 -16.98
CA ARG A 196 -3.71 -14.83 -16.98
C ARG A 196 -2.64 -13.79 -17.30
N ARG A 197 -2.88 -12.93 -18.31
CA ARG A 197 -1.94 -11.87 -18.69
C ARG A 197 -1.71 -10.88 -17.55
N LEU A 198 -2.79 -10.42 -16.90
CA LEU A 198 -2.71 -9.43 -15.82
C LEU A 198 -2.16 -10.04 -14.52
N GLU A 199 -2.49 -11.29 -14.21
CA GLU A 199 -1.92 -12.00 -13.06
C GLU A 199 -0.41 -12.18 -13.18
N ALA A 200 0.11 -12.39 -14.40
CA ALA A 200 1.55 -12.48 -14.62
C ALA A 200 2.27 -11.17 -14.24
N LEU A 201 1.65 -10.01 -14.49
CA LEU A 201 2.16 -8.70 -14.07
C LEU A 201 1.99 -8.51 -12.55
N ALA A 202 0.85 -8.93 -12.00
CA ALA A 202 0.53 -8.78 -10.59
C ALA A 202 1.22 -9.80 -9.67
N ALA A 203 1.96 -10.78 -10.21
CA ALA A 203 2.64 -11.83 -9.45
C ALA A 203 3.90 -11.30 -8.71
N ALA A 204 4.43 -10.15 -9.12
CA ALA A 204 5.68 -9.61 -8.58
C ALA A 204 5.57 -9.03 -7.16
N GLY A 205 4.35 -8.76 -6.66
CA GLY A 205 4.16 -8.34 -5.28
C GLY A 205 2.78 -7.78 -4.97
N PRO A 206 2.49 -7.50 -3.70
CA PRO A 206 1.25 -6.86 -3.27
C PRO A 206 1.12 -5.46 -3.89
N LEU A 207 -0.11 -5.07 -4.21
CA LEU A 207 -0.40 -3.78 -4.84
C LEU A 207 -0.01 -2.56 -3.97
N ASP A 208 0.03 -2.73 -2.65
CA ASP A 208 0.50 -1.70 -1.69
C ASP A 208 2.02 -1.79 -1.39
N GLY A 209 2.74 -2.71 -2.05
CA GLY A 209 4.14 -3.01 -1.81
C GLY A 209 4.41 -3.65 -0.44
N GLY A 210 3.39 -4.23 0.19
CA GLY A 210 3.46 -4.92 1.48
C GLY A 210 4.08 -6.30 1.43
N GLY A 211 5.36 -6.40 1.08
CA GLY A 211 6.13 -7.61 1.39
C GLY A 211 6.01 -7.98 2.89
N ARG A 212 6.14 -9.28 3.22
CA ARG A 212 6.09 -9.75 4.61
C ARG A 212 6.99 -8.87 5.50
N PRO A 213 6.53 -8.41 6.67
CA PRO A 213 7.41 -7.76 7.64
C PRO A 213 8.50 -8.76 8.05
N GLY A 214 9.73 -8.51 7.62
CA GLY A 214 10.89 -9.38 7.88
C GLY A 214 11.78 -9.68 6.68
N ALA A 215 11.35 -9.41 5.45
CA ALA A 215 12.24 -9.50 4.28
C ALA A 215 12.89 -8.14 3.99
N THR A 216 13.63 -7.59 4.96
CA THR A 216 14.68 -6.66 4.57
C THR A 216 15.67 -7.47 3.75
N ALA A 217 15.87 -7.09 2.50
CA ALA A 217 17.07 -7.49 1.78
C ALA A 217 18.25 -7.07 2.67
N THR A 218 18.88 -8.05 3.32
CA THR A 218 20.20 -7.85 3.90
C THR A 218 21.09 -7.49 2.71
N ALA A 219 21.31 -6.19 2.51
CA ALA A 219 22.43 -5.73 1.74
C ALA A 219 23.65 -6.37 2.39
N ALA A 220 24.22 -7.36 1.71
CA ALA A 220 25.47 -7.97 2.11
C ALA A 220 26.48 -6.83 2.30
N PRO A 221 27.23 -6.78 3.42
CA PRO A 221 28.28 -5.80 3.57
C PRO A 221 29.27 -6.00 2.43
N THR A 222 29.37 -5.00 1.56
CA THR A 222 30.36 -4.95 0.50
C THR A 222 31.72 -5.11 1.16
N ALA A 223 32.39 -6.23 0.88
CA ALA A 223 33.69 -6.54 1.44
C ALA A 223 34.66 -5.38 1.14
N ALA A 224 35.15 -4.75 2.20
CA ALA A 224 36.22 -3.78 2.11
C ALA A 224 37.47 -4.46 1.52
N THR A 225 37.92 -3.97 0.37
CA THR A 225 39.21 -4.32 -0.24
C THR A 225 40.33 -4.19 0.80
N PRO A 226 41.18 -5.21 1.00
CA PRO A 226 42.33 -5.09 1.89
C PRO A 226 43.33 -4.07 1.31
N ARG A 227 43.65 -3.05 2.10
CA ARG A 227 44.79 -2.16 1.88
C ARG A 227 46.06 -3.02 1.86
N GLY A 228 46.77 -3.01 0.74
CA GLY A 228 48.07 -3.67 0.58
C GLY A 228 49.13 -3.12 1.53
N PRO A 229 50.18 -3.90 1.83
CA PRO A 229 51.15 -3.56 2.86
C PRO A 229 52.05 -2.38 2.46
N ALA A 230 52.37 -1.57 3.47
CA ALA A 230 53.33 -0.48 3.40
C ALA A 230 54.68 -0.97 2.84
N ARG A 231 55.20 -0.28 1.82
CA ARG A 231 56.59 -0.42 1.40
C ARG A 231 57.47 0.42 2.32
N ALA A 232 58.55 -0.25 2.73
CA ALA A 232 59.60 0.24 3.61
C ALA A 232 60.42 1.37 2.98
N GLU A 233 60.81 2.28 3.86
CA GLU A 233 62.10 2.99 3.95
C GLU A 233 63.07 2.86 2.76
N ASP A 234 63.33 4.00 2.11
CA ASP A 234 64.58 4.25 1.39
C ASP A 234 65.39 5.29 2.20
N ASP A 235 66.52 4.83 2.70
CA ASP A 235 67.56 5.57 3.43
C ASP A 235 68.44 6.35 2.43
N PRO A 236 68.66 7.68 2.59
CA PRO A 236 69.61 8.40 1.76
C PRO A 236 70.94 8.56 2.50
N ARG A 237 71.95 7.73 2.17
CA ARG A 237 73.39 8.03 2.37
C ARG A 237 74.31 7.06 1.63
N SER A 238 74.71 7.43 0.41
CA SER A 238 76.09 7.47 -0.12
C SER A 238 76.07 7.50 -1.65
#